data_AF-A0AAE4D6A7-F1
#
_entry.id   AF-A0AAE4D6A7-F1
#
_cell.length_a   1.000
_cell.length_b   1.000
_cell.length_c   1.000
_cell.angle_alpha   90.00
_cell.angle_beta   90.00
_cell.angle_gamma   90.00
#
_symmetry.space_group_name_H-M   'P 1'
#
loop_
_entity.id
_entity.type
_entity.pdbx_description
1 polymer ?
#
loop_
_entity_poly.entity_id
_entity_poly.type
_entity_poly.pdbx_seq_one_letter_code
_entity_poly.pdbx_strand_id
1 'polypeptide(L)'
;MRDAAISQHLLTWYDHHARALPWRIGPADRAAGVRPDPYRVWLSEIMLQQTTVAAVGPYFHAFTARWPRVADLAAAKDAEVMAAWAGLGYYARARNLLKCARQVVAEHDGRFPESRAALLRLPGVGPYTASAVAAIAFDEPATVLDGNVERVMARLHDVQTPLPTAKPELTVLAERHTPASRPGDYAQAVMDLGATICTPKSPACGICPLREDCAARIAGHAPDLPRKLPKKPKPTRQGIAYIARRGDGAWLLETRPDKGLLGGMLGWPTSDWGDDPAPAPPIAADWRVLEAEARHTFTHFHLRLAVHVAKVPTASVPDRGQFHPEAAFRPADLPTVMRKAFDLAAATLRDL
;
A
#
# COMPACT_ATOMS: atom_id res chain seq x y z
N MET A 1 23.78 24.22 -5.08
CA MET A 1 23.05 25.26 -4.32
C MET A 1 21.57 24.91 -4.37
N ARG A 2 20.85 25.05 -3.25
CA ARG A 2 19.40 24.81 -3.18
C ARG A 2 18.66 26.06 -3.67
N ASP A 3 17.57 25.87 -4.42
CA ASP A 3 16.75 26.97 -4.94
C ASP A 3 15.68 27.35 -3.90
N ALA A 4 15.89 28.51 -3.28
CA ALA A 4 15.06 29.00 -2.18
C ALA A 4 13.73 29.59 -2.66
N ALA A 5 13.62 30.05 -3.91
CA ALA A 5 12.44 30.77 -4.39
C ALA A 5 11.23 29.83 -4.57
N ILE A 6 11.44 28.71 -5.26
CA ILE A 6 10.40 27.69 -5.50
C ILE A 6 9.89 27.11 -4.17
N SER A 7 10.80 26.77 -3.27
CA SER A 7 10.44 26.22 -1.97
C SER A 7 9.67 27.23 -1.12
N GLN A 8 10.04 28.51 -1.17
CA GLN A 8 9.32 29.57 -0.46
C GLN A 8 7.91 29.80 -1.01
N HIS A 9 7.72 29.87 -2.34
CA HIS A 9 6.39 30.01 -2.94
C HIS A 9 5.46 28.86 -2.54
N LEU A 10 5.99 27.64 -2.54
CA LEU A 10 5.24 26.46 -2.16
C LEU A 10 4.91 26.42 -0.66
N LEU A 11 5.85 26.82 0.20
CA LEU A 11 5.63 26.90 1.65
C LEU A 11 4.58 27.97 2.00
N THR A 12 4.65 29.15 1.38
CA THR A 12 3.63 30.21 1.55
C THR A 12 2.24 29.70 1.17
N TRP A 13 2.12 28.99 0.05
CA TRP A 13 0.84 28.35 -0.32
C TRP A 13 0.40 27.31 0.72
N TYR A 14 1.31 26.47 1.20
CA TYR A 14 1.00 25.45 2.18
C TYR A 14 0.52 26.02 3.52
N ASP A 15 1.06 27.16 3.95
CA ASP A 15 0.67 27.85 5.19
C ASP A 15 -0.84 28.20 5.21
N HIS A 16 -1.44 28.43 4.04
CA HIS A 16 -2.86 28.74 3.90
C HIS A 16 -3.73 27.56 3.45
N HIS A 17 -3.14 26.57 2.75
CA HIS A 17 -3.88 25.53 2.04
C HIS A 17 -3.58 24.09 2.51
N ALA A 18 -2.75 23.91 3.55
CA ALA A 18 -2.45 22.60 4.10
C ALA A 18 -3.73 21.83 4.45
N ARG A 19 -3.85 20.59 3.96
CA ARG A 19 -4.99 19.74 4.30
C ARG A 19 -4.91 19.31 5.77
N ALA A 20 -6.03 19.37 6.47
CA ALA A 20 -6.18 18.76 7.79
C ALA A 20 -6.32 17.24 7.65
N LEU A 21 -5.36 16.48 8.18
CA LEU A 21 -5.35 15.01 8.15
C LEU A 21 -5.06 14.46 9.56
N PRO A 22 -5.62 13.31 9.97
CA PRO A 22 -5.51 12.79 11.35
C PRO A 22 -4.08 12.55 11.87
N TRP A 23 -3.14 12.32 10.95
CA TRP A 23 -1.73 12.04 11.24
C TRP A 23 -0.82 13.27 11.06
N ARG A 24 -1.37 14.40 10.62
CA ARG A 24 -0.60 15.59 10.25
C ARG A 24 -0.73 16.66 11.32
N ILE A 25 0.40 17.26 11.66
CA ILE A 25 0.45 18.55 12.35
C ILE A 25 0.55 19.63 11.29
N GLY A 26 -0.39 20.58 11.30
CA GLY A 26 -0.46 21.65 10.30
C GLY A 26 0.62 22.71 10.50
N PRO A 27 0.84 23.60 9.51
CA PRO A 27 1.86 24.65 9.59
C PRO A 27 1.63 25.62 10.77
N ALA A 28 0.37 25.93 11.10
CA ALA A 28 0.04 26.77 12.26
C ALA A 28 0.45 26.10 13.59
N ASP A 29 0.10 24.83 13.78
CA ASP A 29 0.49 24.07 14.98
C ASP A 29 2.01 23.88 15.08
N ARG A 30 2.66 23.64 13.94
CA ARG A 30 4.13 23.57 13.84
C ARG A 30 4.78 24.88 14.28
N ALA A 31 4.25 26.02 13.82
CA ALA A 31 4.71 27.35 14.23
C ALA A 31 4.47 27.61 15.73
N ALA A 32 3.40 27.04 16.30
CA ALA A 32 3.13 27.06 17.74
C ALA A 32 4.00 26.09 18.57
N GLY A 33 4.94 25.38 17.93
CA GLY A 33 5.86 24.48 18.62
C GLY A 33 5.41 23.03 18.70
N VAL A 34 4.22 22.68 18.20
CA VAL A 34 3.75 21.29 18.18
C VAL A 34 4.60 20.48 17.19
N ARG A 35 5.14 19.35 17.66
CA ARG A 35 5.96 18.46 16.83
C ARG A 35 5.14 17.25 16.38
N PRO A 36 5.29 16.78 15.12
CA PRO A 36 4.70 15.52 14.69
C PRO A 36 5.26 14.37 15.50
N ASP A 37 4.38 13.47 15.92
CA ASP A 37 4.78 12.21 16.55
C ASP A 37 5.32 11.25 15.47
N PRO A 38 6.60 10.83 15.54
CA PRO A 38 7.20 9.91 14.57
C PRO A 38 6.43 8.59 14.41
N TYR A 39 5.83 8.06 15.49
CA TYR A 39 5.02 6.84 15.43
C TYR A 39 3.79 7.03 14.54
N ARG A 40 3.10 8.16 14.71
CA ARG A 40 1.91 8.51 13.94
C ARG A 40 2.24 8.79 12.47
N VAL A 41 3.32 9.53 12.22
CA VAL A 41 3.81 9.79 10.85
C VAL A 41 4.14 8.48 10.17
N TRP A 42 5.02 7.65 10.76
CA TRP A 42 5.41 6.36 10.20
C TRP A 42 4.22 5.44 9.94
N LEU A 43 3.31 5.29 10.91
CA LEU A 43 2.10 4.47 10.76
C LEU A 43 1.27 4.90 9.55
N SER A 44 1.03 6.21 9.40
CA SER A 44 0.27 6.76 8.28
C SER A 44 0.96 6.52 6.94
N GLU A 45 2.28 6.69 6.87
CA GLU A 45 3.07 6.47 5.66
C GLU A 45 3.01 5.02 5.21
N ILE A 46 3.07 4.05 6.14
CA ILE A 46 2.90 2.63 5.82
C ILE A 46 1.46 2.35 5.34
N MET A 47 0.44 2.93 5.98
CA MET A 47 -0.96 2.76 5.57
C MET A 47 -1.24 3.37 4.19
N LEU A 48 -0.64 4.50 3.84
CA LEU A 48 -0.85 5.21 2.57
C LEU A 48 -0.18 4.53 1.36
N GLN A 49 0.70 3.56 1.59
CA GLN A 49 1.28 2.77 0.50
C GLN A 49 0.17 2.08 -0.33
N GLN A 50 -0.02 2.54 -1.57
CA GLN A 50 -1.04 2.03 -2.49
C GLN A 50 -2.47 2.06 -1.93
N THR A 51 -2.74 2.95 -0.97
CA THR A 51 -4.06 3.13 -0.35
C THR A 51 -4.43 4.61 -0.35
N THR A 52 -5.71 4.94 -0.55
CA THR A 52 -6.15 6.35 -0.62
C THR A 52 -6.28 6.97 0.77
N VAL A 53 -6.10 8.29 0.86
CA VAL A 53 -6.27 9.05 2.12
C VAL A 53 -7.64 8.78 2.76
N ALA A 54 -8.72 8.78 1.95
CA ALA A 54 -10.08 8.53 2.42
C ALA A 54 -10.26 7.13 3.04
N ALA A 55 -9.60 6.11 2.47
CA ALA A 55 -9.63 4.77 3.02
C ALA A 55 -8.78 4.64 4.30
N VAL A 56 -7.66 5.37 4.40
CA VAL A 56 -6.75 5.28 5.55
C VAL A 56 -7.31 5.96 6.80
N GLY A 57 -8.04 7.07 6.67
CA GLY A 57 -8.55 7.87 7.81
C GLY A 57 -9.17 7.04 8.95
N PRO A 58 -10.22 6.25 8.70
CA PRO A 58 -10.88 5.44 9.73
C PRO A 58 -9.95 4.40 10.37
N TYR A 59 -9.09 3.75 9.58
CA TYR A 59 -8.14 2.76 10.09
C TYR A 59 -7.09 3.41 10.98
N PHE A 60 -6.56 4.57 10.57
CA PHE A 60 -5.57 5.29 11.36
C PHE A 60 -6.13 5.69 12.73
N HIS A 61 -7.38 6.17 12.79
CA HIS A 61 -8.05 6.45 14.06
C HIS A 61 -8.22 5.20 14.92
N ALA A 62 -8.72 4.10 14.36
CA ALA A 62 -8.90 2.85 15.10
C ALA A 62 -7.57 2.28 15.62
N PHE A 63 -6.51 2.30 14.81
CA PHE A 63 -5.18 1.84 15.20
C PHE A 63 -4.60 2.69 16.32
N THR A 64 -4.62 4.02 16.19
CA THR A 64 -4.01 4.90 17.19
C THR A 64 -4.83 5.01 18.47
N ALA A 65 -6.14 4.71 18.43
CA ALA A 65 -6.95 4.55 19.64
C ALA A 65 -6.61 3.25 20.38
N ARG A 66 -6.40 2.15 19.65
CA ARG A 66 -6.09 0.83 20.22
C ARG A 66 -4.65 0.70 20.70
N TRP A 67 -3.72 1.26 19.94
CA TRP A 67 -2.28 1.26 20.22
C TRP A 67 -1.75 2.69 20.15
N PRO A 68 -1.89 3.46 21.24
CA PRO A 68 -1.53 4.88 21.24
C PRO A 68 -0.03 5.14 21.04
N ARG A 69 0.83 4.23 21.50
CA ARG A 69 2.29 4.32 21.36
C ARG A 69 2.85 3.15 20.58
N VAL A 70 4.04 3.32 20.01
CA VAL A 70 4.76 2.23 19.32
C VAL A 70 4.97 1.01 20.22
N ALA A 71 5.18 1.22 21.52
CA ALA A 71 5.32 0.14 22.50
C ALA A 71 4.04 -0.69 22.65
N ASP A 72 2.88 -0.03 22.62
CA ASP A 72 1.58 -0.71 22.70
C ASP A 72 1.34 -1.57 21.44
N LEU A 73 1.71 -1.04 20.26
CA LEU A 73 1.67 -1.81 19.01
C LEU A 73 2.66 -2.98 19.02
N ALA A 74 3.89 -2.77 19.52
CA ALA A 74 4.93 -3.80 19.56
C ALA A 74 4.54 -4.99 20.45
N ALA A 75 3.86 -4.71 21.57
CA ALA A 75 3.35 -5.72 22.51
C ALA A 75 2.12 -6.48 21.99
N ALA A 76 1.46 -5.99 20.93
CA ALA A 76 0.27 -6.62 20.37
C ALA A 76 0.57 -8.01 19.79
N LYS A 77 -0.41 -8.91 19.89
CA LYS A 77 -0.37 -10.21 19.23
C LYS A 77 -0.51 -10.02 17.72
N ASP A 78 0.23 -10.79 16.93
CA ASP A 78 0.21 -10.71 15.46
C ASP A 78 -1.22 -10.80 14.89
N ALA A 79 -2.03 -11.74 15.40
CA ALA A 79 -3.41 -11.93 14.98
C ALA A 79 -4.30 -10.69 15.21
N GLU A 80 -4.08 -9.95 16.29
CA GLU A 80 -4.84 -8.74 16.59
C GLU A 80 -4.53 -7.61 15.60
N VAL A 81 -3.25 -7.46 15.26
CA VAL A 81 -2.80 -6.46 14.27
C VAL A 81 -3.29 -6.82 12.88
N MET A 82 -3.23 -8.11 12.49
CA MET A 82 -3.75 -8.57 11.20
C MET A 82 -5.26 -8.34 11.09
N ALA A 83 -6.01 -8.63 12.16
CA ALA A 83 -7.45 -8.39 12.20
C ALA A 83 -7.78 -6.90 12.08
N ALA A 84 -7.06 -6.02 12.78
CA ALA A 84 -7.26 -4.58 12.66
C ALA A 84 -6.90 -4.05 11.25
N TRP A 85 -5.90 -4.65 10.59
CA TRP A 85 -5.49 -4.28 9.22
C TRP A 85 -6.41 -4.85 8.14
N ALA A 86 -7.33 -5.74 8.49
CA ALA A 86 -8.18 -6.42 7.51
C ALA A 86 -8.99 -5.41 6.70
N GLY A 87 -8.90 -5.50 5.37
CA GLY A 87 -9.53 -4.57 4.44
C GLY A 87 -8.61 -3.49 3.84
N LEU A 88 -7.48 -3.15 4.48
CA LEU A 88 -6.48 -2.23 3.88
C LEU A 88 -5.64 -2.85 2.75
N GLY A 89 -5.65 -4.18 2.64
CA GLY A 89 -4.86 -4.91 1.64
C GLY A 89 -3.34 -4.91 1.92
N TYR A 90 -2.60 -5.70 1.14
CA TYR A 90 -1.15 -5.87 1.27
C TYR A 90 -0.69 -6.18 2.71
N TYR A 91 -1.16 -7.30 3.29
CA TYR A 91 -0.89 -7.68 4.70
C TYR A 91 0.60 -7.84 5.04
N ALA A 92 1.47 -8.00 4.04
CA ALA A 92 2.91 -7.91 4.26
C ALA A 92 3.32 -6.57 4.90
N ARG A 93 2.61 -5.47 4.61
CA ARG A 93 2.77 -4.17 5.28
C ARG A 93 2.49 -4.28 6.76
N ALA A 94 1.35 -4.87 7.16
CA ALA A 94 1.00 -5.05 8.57
C ALA A 94 2.03 -5.90 9.32
N ARG A 95 2.52 -6.98 8.71
CA ARG A 95 3.55 -7.83 9.32
C ARG A 95 4.87 -7.08 9.49
N ASN A 96 5.30 -6.36 8.47
CA ASN A 96 6.54 -5.56 8.56
C ASN A 96 6.38 -4.37 9.52
N LEU A 97 5.19 -3.76 9.58
CA LEU A 97 4.84 -2.73 10.55
C LEU A 97 5.05 -3.25 11.97
N LEU A 98 4.47 -4.40 12.32
CA LEU A 98 4.61 -4.99 13.65
C LEU A 98 6.06 -5.38 13.97
N LYS A 99 6.78 -5.98 13.01
CA LYS A 99 8.22 -6.28 13.16
C LYS A 99 9.05 -5.02 13.42
N CYS A 100 8.78 -3.96 12.67
CA CYS A 100 9.45 -2.67 12.85
C CYS A 100 9.12 -2.03 14.20
N ALA A 101 7.86 -2.04 14.64
CA ALA A 101 7.49 -1.54 15.97
C ALA A 101 8.25 -2.28 17.08
N ARG A 102 8.34 -3.61 16.98
CA ARG A 102 9.12 -4.44 17.92
C ARG A 102 10.61 -4.10 17.89
N GLN A 103 11.20 -3.90 16.72
CA GLN A 103 12.60 -3.50 16.60
C GLN A 103 12.86 -2.10 17.17
N VAL A 104 11.97 -1.13 16.93
CA VAL A 104 12.08 0.22 17.52
C VAL A 104 12.05 0.17 19.05
N VAL A 105 11.22 -0.70 19.64
CA VAL A 105 11.22 -0.89 21.10
C VAL A 105 12.51 -1.56 21.58
N ALA A 106 12.94 -2.65 20.92
CA ALA A 106 14.08 -3.44 21.36
C ALA A 106 15.44 -2.73 21.20
N GLU A 107 15.64 -2.03 20.08
CA GLU A 107 16.94 -1.46 19.70
C GLU A 107 17.02 0.06 19.90
N HIS A 108 15.88 0.73 20.05
CA HIS A 108 15.80 2.19 20.13
C HIS A 108 14.92 2.70 21.29
N ASP A 109 14.63 1.85 22.28
CA ASP A 109 13.87 2.20 23.50
C ASP A 109 12.52 2.88 23.19
N GLY A 110 11.85 2.41 22.13
CA GLY A 110 10.55 2.94 21.71
C GLY A 110 10.62 4.30 21.01
N ARG A 111 11.82 4.80 20.69
CA ARG A 111 12.03 6.07 19.97
C ARG A 111 12.46 5.78 18.54
N PHE A 112 11.76 6.36 17.56
CA PHE A 112 12.20 6.25 16.18
C PHE A 112 13.56 6.95 15.99
N PRO A 113 14.51 6.36 15.25
CA PRO A 113 15.74 7.03 14.87
C PRO A 113 15.45 8.31 14.09
N GLU A 114 16.20 9.38 14.37
CA GLU A 114 15.92 10.70 13.79
C GLU A 114 16.48 10.85 12.37
N SER A 115 17.51 10.07 12.02
CA SER A 115 18.16 10.13 10.71
C SER A 115 17.54 9.18 9.69
N ARG A 116 17.40 9.64 8.44
CA ARG A 116 17.00 8.86 7.27
C ARG A 116 17.84 7.60 7.12
N ALA A 117 19.15 7.71 7.32
CA ALA A 117 20.08 6.59 7.20
C ALA A 117 19.78 5.49 8.24
N ALA A 118 19.36 5.87 9.45
CA ALA A 118 18.96 4.92 10.49
C ALA A 118 17.55 4.37 10.25
N LEU A 119 16.59 5.21 9.87
CA LEU A 119 15.23 4.81 9.54
C LEU A 119 15.20 3.77 8.40
N LEU A 120 16.07 3.91 7.39
CA LEU A 120 16.16 2.98 6.26
C LEU A 120 16.58 1.56 6.66
N ARG A 121 17.17 1.37 7.84
CA ARG A 121 17.55 0.04 8.34
C ARG A 121 16.39 -0.70 9.01
N LEU A 122 15.27 -0.02 9.26
CA LEU A 122 14.11 -0.62 9.93
C LEU A 122 13.31 -1.53 8.97
N PRO A 123 12.70 -2.62 9.47
CA PRO A 123 11.93 -3.55 8.67
C PRO A 123 10.77 -2.87 7.93
N GLY A 124 10.68 -3.10 6.61
CA GLY A 124 9.60 -2.53 5.80
C GLY A 124 9.67 -1.01 5.58
N VAL A 125 10.73 -0.33 6.05
CA VAL A 125 10.98 1.08 5.77
C VAL A 125 11.87 1.18 4.53
N GLY A 126 11.26 1.58 3.41
CA GLY A 126 11.99 1.84 2.16
C GLY A 126 12.52 3.28 2.06
N PRO A 127 13.24 3.62 0.97
CA PRO A 127 13.82 4.95 0.76
C PRO A 127 12.82 6.10 0.89
N TYR A 128 11.61 5.93 0.36
CA TYR A 128 10.52 6.91 0.47
C TYR A 128 10.11 7.13 1.92
N THR A 129 9.71 6.07 2.64
CA THR A 129 9.24 6.17 4.03
C THR A 129 10.33 6.68 4.95
N ALA A 130 11.59 6.29 4.75
CA ALA A 130 12.72 6.82 5.50
C ALA A 130 12.86 8.35 5.31
N SER A 131 12.84 8.83 4.07
CA SER A 131 12.89 10.28 3.80
C SER A 131 11.68 11.02 4.36
N ALA A 132 10.47 10.45 4.24
CA ALA A 132 9.24 11.07 4.70
C ALA A 132 9.21 11.24 6.22
N VAL A 133 9.53 10.18 6.98
CA VAL A 133 9.60 10.24 8.44
C VAL A 133 10.71 11.18 8.90
N ALA A 134 11.91 11.09 8.31
CA ALA A 134 13.04 11.96 8.64
C ALA A 134 12.71 13.45 8.45
N ALA A 135 12.10 13.81 7.30
CA ALA A 135 11.74 15.19 7.03
C ALA A 135 10.58 15.67 7.88
N ILE A 136 9.49 14.90 7.97
CA ILE A 136 8.25 15.35 8.61
C ILE A 136 8.39 15.36 10.13
N ALA A 137 8.92 14.29 10.72
CA ALA A 137 8.95 14.14 12.17
C ALA A 137 10.20 14.77 12.81
N PHE A 138 11.32 14.79 12.08
CA PHE A 138 12.63 15.17 12.64
C PHE A 138 13.28 16.37 11.94
N ASP A 139 12.62 16.99 10.95
CA ASP A 139 13.13 18.13 10.20
C ASP A 139 14.50 17.88 9.53
N GLU A 140 14.86 16.62 9.27
CA GLU A 140 16.01 16.33 8.41
C GLU A 140 15.68 16.81 6.99
N PRO A 141 16.60 17.50 6.29
CA PRO A 141 16.39 17.94 4.92
C PRO A 141 16.50 16.78 3.90
N ALA A 142 15.81 15.67 4.19
CA ALA A 142 15.68 14.51 3.36
C ALA A 142 14.65 14.74 2.24
N THR A 143 15.04 14.44 1.01
CA THR A 143 14.15 14.60 -0.14
C THR A 143 13.16 13.44 -0.24
N VAL A 144 11.87 13.79 -0.24
CA VAL A 144 10.74 12.88 -0.39
C VAL A 144 10.35 12.82 -1.86
N LEU A 145 10.33 11.62 -2.44
CA LEU A 145 10.00 11.41 -3.86
C LEU A 145 8.98 10.27 -4.00
N ASP A 146 7.71 10.63 -4.09
CA ASP A 146 6.61 9.74 -4.49
C ASP A 146 6.14 10.04 -5.92
N GLY A 147 5.11 9.34 -6.39
CA GLY A 147 4.55 9.59 -7.72
C GLY A 147 3.91 10.99 -7.89
N ASN A 148 3.58 11.69 -6.80
CA ASN A 148 3.11 13.07 -6.84
C ASN A 148 4.28 14.02 -7.06
N VAL A 149 5.35 13.89 -6.28
CA VAL A 149 6.57 14.70 -6.42
C VAL A 149 7.25 14.45 -7.76
N GLU A 150 7.36 13.20 -8.22
CA GLU A 150 7.88 12.86 -9.56
C GLU A 150 7.15 13.65 -10.65
N ARG A 151 5.82 13.74 -10.57
CA ARG A 151 5.00 14.48 -11.54
C ARG A 151 5.18 15.98 -11.43
N VAL A 152 5.22 16.54 -10.21
CA VAL A 152 5.47 17.96 -9.99
C VAL A 152 6.83 18.34 -10.57
N MET A 153 7.89 17.58 -10.25
CA MET A 153 9.24 17.85 -10.72
C MET A 153 9.37 17.70 -12.24
N ALA A 154 8.75 16.67 -12.82
CA ALA A 154 8.76 16.50 -14.28
C ALA A 154 8.11 17.67 -15.01
N ARG A 155 7.02 18.24 -14.45
CA ARG A 155 6.33 19.39 -15.05
C ARG A 155 7.05 20.71 -14.78
N LEU A 156 7.53 20.92 -13.56
CA LEU A 156 8.23 22.15 -13.18
C LEU A 156 9.45 22.38 -14.08
N HIS A 157 10.17 21.31 -14.42
CA HIS A 157 11.41 21.36 -15.21
C HIS A 157 11.29 20.85 -16.65
N ASP A 158 10.06 20.59 -17.14
CA ASP A 158 9.79 20.02 -18.47
C ASP A 158 10.61 18.76 -18.81
N VAL A 159 10.76 17.84 -17.85
CA VAL A 159 11.48 16.58 -18.05
C VAL A 159 10.65 15.63 -18.92
N GLN A 160 11.02 15.54 -20.19
CA GLN A 160 10.31 14.69 -21.18
C GLN A 160 10.80 13.24 -21.19
N THR A 161 11.93 12.93 -20.54
CA THR A 161 12.43 11.57 -20.37
C THR A 161 11.34 10.70 -19.70
N PRO A 162 10.94 9.56 -20.29
CA PRO A 162 9.89 8.75 -19.71
C PRO A 162 10.29 8.08 -18.38
N LEU A 163 9.34 7.93 -17.47
CA LEU A 163 9.48 7.07 -16.29
C LEU A 163 9.55 5.58 -16.70
N PRO A 164 10.38 4.75 -16.03
CA PRO A 164 11.17 5.09 -14.83
C PRO A 164 12.57 5.68 -15.13
N THR A 165 12.97 5.83 -16.39
CA THR A 165 14.31 6.31 -16.78
C THR A 165 14.64 7.69 -16.20
N ALA A 166 13.65 8.58 -16.07
CA ALA A 166 13.82 9.90 -15.49
C ALA A 166 14.03 9.94 -13.96
N LYS A 167 13.87 8.83 -13.22
CA LYS A 167 13.90 8.86 -11.75
C LYS A 167 15.19 9.46 -11.14
N PRO A 168 16.40 9.16 -11.66
CA PRO A 168 17.62 9.79 -11.13
C PRO A 168 17.63 11.31 -11.34
N GLU A 169 17.23 11.78 -12.52
CA GLU A 169 17.14 13.21 -12.85
C GLU A 169 16.12 13.92 -11.95
N LEU A 170 14.92 13.34 -11.79
CA LEU A 170 13.88 13.89 -10.93
C LEU A 170 14.29 13.94 -9.46
N THR A 171 15.06 12.96 -8.99
CA THR A 171 15.64 12.96 -7.63
C THR A 171 16.55 14.19 -7.45
N VAL A 172 17.48 14.42 -8.36
CA VAL A 172 18.40 15.57 -8.31
C VAL A 172 17.64 16.90 -8.34
N LEU A 173 16.60 17.01 -9.15
CA LEU A 173 15.76 18.20 -9.22
C LEU A 173 14.96 18.42 -7.92
N ALA A 174 14.43 17.36 -7.32
CA ALA A 174 13.73 17.43 -6.03
C ALA A 174 14.68 17.82 -4.88
N GLU A 175 15.91 17.31 -4.90
CA GLU A 175 16.97 17.64 -3.92
C GLU A 175 17.35 19.12 -3.98
N ARG A 176 17.43 19.70 -5.19
CA ARG A 176 17.68 21.14 -5.36
C ARG A 176 16.62 22.01 -4.69
N HIS A 177 15.37 21.56 -4.68
CA HIS A 177 14.24 22.31 -4.13
C HIS A 177 13.90 21.97 -2.69
N THR A 178 14.50 20.93 -2.11
CA THR A 178 14.30 20.58 -0.70
C THR A 178 14.97 21.65 0.18
N PRO A 179 14.24 22.46 0.96
CA PRO A 179 14.83 23.54 1.75
C PRO A 179 15.54 22.98 3.00
N ALA A 180 16.44 23.78 3.57
CA ALA A 180 17.06 23.46 4.86
C ALA A 180 16.14 23.81 6.05
N SER A 181 15.30 24.83 5.88
CA SER A 181 14.28 25.22 6.85
C SER A 181 12.94 24.60 6.47
N ARG A 182 12.20 24.10 7.46
CA ARG A 182 10.88 23.46 7.31
C ARG A 182 10.82 22.35 6.22
N PRO A 183 11.82 21.44 6.13
CA PRO A 183 11.81 20.39 5.09
C PRO A 183 10.60 19.47 5.21
N GLY A 184 10.11 19.20 6.42
CA GLY A 184 8.90 18.42 6.66
C GLY A 184 7.62 19.07 6.11
N ASP A 185 7.48 20.38 6.25
CA ASP A 185 6.34 21.11 5.67
C ASP A 185 6.46 21.16 4.15
N TYR A 186 7.67 21.39 3.62
CA TYR A 186 7.92 21.40 2.18
C TYR A 186 7.59 20.04 1.54
N ALA A 187 8.02 18.93 2.15
CA ALA A 187 7.70 17.59 1.69
C ALA A 187 6.19 17.37 1.59
N GLN A 188 5.44 17.80 2.61
CA GLN A 188 3.98 17.71 2.62
C GLN A 188 3.33 18.66 1.61
N ALA A 189 3.88 19.86 1.43
CA ALA A 189 3.40 20.84 0.48
C ALA A 189 3.50 20.34 -0.97
N VAL A 190 4.63 19.74 -1.35
CA VAL A 190 4.80 19.21 -2.72
C VAL A 190 3.91 17.99 -2.96
N MET A 191 3.69 17.15 -1.95
CA MET A 191 2.73 16.04 -2.01
C MET A 191 1.30 16.56 -2.15
N ASP A 192 0.90 17.56 -1.37
CA ASP A 192 -0.43 18.19 -1.44
C ASP A 192 -0.66 18.89 -2.78
N LEU A 193 0.34 19.61 -3.29
CA LEU A 193 0.30 20.23 -4.62
C LEU A 193 0.04 19.17 -5.69
N GLY A 194 0.81 18.08 -5.70
CA GLY A 194 0.62 16.99 -6.66
C GLY A 194 -0.75 16.31 -6.51
N ALA A 195 -1.22 16.13 -5.28
CA ALA A 195 -2.49 15.45 -5.01
C ALA A 195 -3.73 16.29 -5.42
N THR A 196 -3.66 17.62 -5.33
CA THR A 196 -4.85 18.48 -5.41
C THR A 196 -4.86 19.45 -6.59
N ILE A 197 -3.70 19.98 -7.00
CA ILE A 197 -3.58 21.00 -8.05
C ILE A 197 -2.92 20.40 -9.29
N CYS A 198 -1.70 19.90 -9.14
CA CYS A 198 -0.90 19.33 -10.22
C CYS A 198 -1.30 17.87 -10.46
N THR A 199 -2.58 17.63 -10.75
CA THR A 199 -3.18 16.29 -10.87
C THR A 199 -2.78 15.58 -12.19
N PRO A 200 -2.90 14.25 -12.29
CA PRO A 200 -2.42 13.51 -13.46
C PRO A 200 -3.04 13.89 -14.81
N LYS A 201 -4.36 14.13 -14.89
CA LYS A 201 -5.07 14.32 -16.17
C LYS A 201 -5.43 15.78 -16.47
N SER A 202 -5.81 16.54 -15.45
CA SER A 202 -6.35 17.90 -15.62
C SER A 202 -5.79 18.79 -14.51
N PRO A 203 -4.50 19.16 -14.57
CA PRO A 203 -3.90 19.99 -13.54
C PRO A 203 -4.55 21.39 -13.53
N ALA A 204 -4.86 21.90 -12.35
CA ALA A 204 -5.45 23.21 -12.15
C ALA A 204 -4.38 24.32 -12.21
N CYS A 205 -3.68 24.45 -13.35
CA CYS A 205 -2.53 25.35 -13.50
C CYS A 205 -2.85 26.82 -13.23
N GLY A 206 -4.11 27.24 -13.39
CA GLY A 206 -4.55 28.62 -13.13
C GLY A 206 -4.44 29.05 -11.66
N ILE A 207 -4.45 28.10 -10.71
CA ILE A 207 -4.35 28.34 -9.27
C ILE A 207 -3.07 27.73 -8.66
N CYS A 208 -2.13 27.28 -9.51
CA CYS A 208 -0.91 26.66 -9.04
C CYS A 208 0.06 27.73 -8.48
N PRO A 209 0.59 27.58 -7.26
CA PRO A 209 1.56 28.54 -6.70
C PRO A 209 2.89 28.58 -7.46
N LEU A 210 3.19 27.53 -8.25
CA LEU A 210 4.39 27.43 -9.07
C LEU A 210 4.10 27.71 -10.56
N ARG A 211 2.99 28.39 -10.86
CA ARG A 211 2.53 28.61 -12.25
C ARG A 211 3.56 29.32 -13.11
N GLU A 212 4.15 30.40 -12.60
CA GLU A 212 5.07 31.24 -13.38
C GLU A 212 6.40 30.54 -13.64
N ASP A 213 6.84 29.69 -12.71
CA ASP A 213 8.12 28.97 -12.81
C ASP A 213 8.01 27.61 -13.54
N CYS A 214 6.80 27.17 -13.90
CA CYS A 214 6.58 25.84 -14.47
C CYS A 214 6.89 25.80 -15.97
N ALA A 215 8.06 25.24 -16.32
CA ALA A 215 8.53 25.12 -17.69
C ALA A 215 7.55 24.34 -18.59
N ALA A 216 7.00 23.21 -18.13
CA ALA A 216 6.04 22.44 -18.93
C ALA A 216 4.70 23.16 -19.12
N ARG A 217 4.32 24.08 -18.23
CA ARG A 217 3.14 24.93 -18.43
C ARG A 217 3.41 25.93 -19.55
N ILE A 218 4.57 26.60 -19.50
CA ILE A 218 4.97 27.59 -20.50
C ILE A 218 5.09 26.93 -21.88
N ALA A 219 5.68 25.74 -21.94
CA ALA A 219 5.83 24.96 -23.16
C ALA A 219 4.55 24.22 -23.62
N GLY A 220 3.50 24.15 -22.80
CA GLY A 220 2.27 23.44 -23.11
C GLY A 220 2.31 21.91 -22.92
N HIS A 221 3.38 21.34 -22.39
CA HIS A 221 3.57 19.89 -22.17
C HIS A 221 2.99 19.37 -20.85
N ALA A 222 2.54 20.23 -19.94
CA ALA A 222 2.13 19.82 -18.59
C ALA A 222 1.12 18.64 -18.55
N PRO A 223 0.08 18.57 -19.41
CA PRO A 223 -0.85 17.44 -19.43
C PRO A 223 -0.20 16.09 -19.79
N ASP A 224 0.88 16.12 -20.58
CA ASP A 224 1.56 14.93 -21.10
C ASP A 224 2.66 14.40 -20.18
N LEU A 225 3.04 15.18 -19.16
CA LEU A 225 4.09 14.84 -18.22
C LEU A 225 3.56 14.32 -16.88
N PRO A 226 4.24 13.35 -16.24
CA PRO A 226 5.44 12.65 -16.74
C PRO A 226 5.08 11.63 -17.81
N ARG A 227 5.90 11.56 -18.88
CA ARG A 227 5.79 10.46 -19.85
C ARG A 227 6.09 9.13 -19.16
N LYS A 228 5.47 8.07 -19.62
CA LYS A 228 5.71 6.70 -19.14
C LYS A 228 6.11 5.84 -20.31
N LEU A 229 7.09 4.97 -20.10
CA LEU A 229 7.38 3.95 -21.10
C LEU A 229 6.12 3.11 -21.37
N PRO A 230 5.91 2.67 -22.62
CA PRO A 230 4.85 1.72 -22.94
C PRO A 230 4.92 0.52 -22.00
N LYS A 231 3.77 0.17 -21.39
CA LYS A 231 3.70 -1.00 -20.53
C LYS A 231 3.81 -2.25 -21.40
N LYS A 232 4.72 -3.16 -21.02
CA LYS A 232 4.72 -4.52 -21.59
C LYS A 232 3.37 -5.19 -21.27
N PRO A 233 2.86 -6.07 -22.15
CA PRO A 233 1.71 -6.90 -21.83
C PRO A 233 1.95 -7.66 -20.53
N LYS A 234 0.95 -7.67 -19.64
CA LYS A 234 1.05 -8.45 -18.42
C LYS A 234 0.87 -9.94 -18.77
N PRO A 235 1.76 -10.83 -18.32
CA PRO A 235 1.55 -12.26 -18.52
C PRO A 235 0.25 -12.71 -17.85
N THR A 236 -0.36 -13.75 -18.39
CA THR A 236 -1.53 -14.40 -17.78
C THR A 236 -1.08 -15.72 -17.18
N ARG A 237 -1.27 -15.87 -15.87
CA ARG A 237 -1.08 -17.13 -15.16
C ARG A 237 -2.43 -17.81 -14.99
N GLN A 238 -2.41 -19.12 -15.10
CA GLN A 238 -3.50 -20.02 -14.81
C GLN A 238 -3.28 -20.63 -13.42
N GLY A 239 -4.36 -21.10 -12.81
CA GLY A 239 -4.34 -21.91 -11.59
C GLY A 239 -5.67 -22.62 -11.40
N ILE A 240 -5.72 -23.54 -10.45
CA ILE A 240 -6.92 -24.26 -10.07
C ILE A 240 -7.21 -23.96 -8.60
N ALA A 241 -8.44 -23.53 -8.29
CA ALA A 241 -8.93 -23.37 -6.93
C ALA A 241 -9.83 -24.56 -6.57
N TYR A 242 -9.53 -25.20 -5.44
CA TYR A 242 -10.26 -26.37 -4.95
C TYR A 242 -11.16 -25.95 -3.78
N ILE A 243 -12.47 -25.98 -4.00
CA ILE A 243 -13.48 -25.57 -3.01
C ILE A 243 -14.30 -26.79 -2.60
N ALA A 244 -13.98 -27.35 -1.43
CA ALA A 244 -14.73 -28.47 -0.87
C ALA A 244 -15.63 -28.03 0.27
N ARG A 245 -16.88 -28.53 0.27
CA ARG A 245 -17.81 -28.42 1.40
C ARG A 245 -18.03 -29.80 2.00
N ARG A 246 -17.79 -29.94 3.30
CA ARG A 246 -17.97 -31.18 4.03
C ARG A 246 -19.43 -31.38 4.43
N GLY A 247 -19.85 -32.62 4.67
CA GLY A 247 -21.23 -32.98 5.01
C GLY A 247 -21.80 -32.28 6.25
N ASP A 248 -20.95 -31.79 7.15
CA ASP A 248 -21.31 -30.97 8.32
C ASP A 248 -21.36 -29.45 8.02
N GLY A 249 -21.26 -29.06 6.75
CA GLY A 249 -21.27 -27.67 6.29
C GLY A 249 -19.89 -26.99 6.30
N ALA A 250 -18.85 -27.62 6.86
CA ALA A 250 -17.52 -27.02 6.97
C ALA A 250 -16.85 -26.79 5.59
N TRP A 251 -16.06 -25.73 5.49
CA TRP A 251 -15.33 -25.34 4.27
C TRP A 251 -13.86 -25.71 4.38
N LEU A 252 -13.29 -26.34 3.34
CA LEU A 252 -11.86 -26.60 3.27
C LEU A 252 -11.11 -25.30 2.95
N LEU A 253 -10.25 -24.85 3.86
CA LEU A 253 -9.44 -23.64 3.70
C LEU A 253 -7.96 -23.93 3.96
N GLU A 254 -7.09 -23.13 3.35
CA GLU A 254 -5.65 -23.19 3.51
C GLU A 254 -5.09 -21.79 3.79
N THR A 255 -4.20 -21.68 4.77
CA THR A 255 -3.40 -20.47 4.96
C THR A 255 -2.18 -20.55 4.05
N ARG A 256 -2.04 -19.59 3.13
CA ARG A 256 -0.89 -19.57 2.21
C ARG A 256 0.42 -19.35 2.97
N PRO A 257 1.56 -19.89 2.49
CA PRO A 257 2.87 -19.66 3.09
C PRO A 257 3.15 -18.17 3.34
N ASP A 258 3.88 -17.83 4.41
CA ASP A 258 4.12 -16.42 4.79
C ASP A 258 4.83 -15.58 3.72
N LYS A 259 5.65 -16.25 2.90
CA LYS A 259 6.42 -15.68 1.80
C LYS A 259 5.70 -15.88 0.47
N GLY A 260 5.77 -14.88 -0.39
CA GLY A 260 5.18 -14.91 -1.72
C GLY A 260 3.81 -14.23 -1.79
N LEU A 261 3.09 -14.52 -2.88
CA LEU A 261 1.88 -13.81 -3.21
C LEU A 261 0.72 -14.21 -2.30
N LEU A 262 0.04 -13.19 -1.75
CA LEU A 262 -0.98 -13.33 -0.72
C LEU A 262 -0.48 -14.09 0.52
N GLY A 263 0.82 -13.98 0.84
CA GLY A 263 1.41 -14.80 1.91
C GLY A 263 0.78 -14.55 3.28
N GLY A 264 0.52 -15.63 4.01
CA GLY A 264 -0.18 -15.63 5.31
C GLY A 264 -1.68 -15.34 5.23
N MET A 265 -2.27 -15.26 4.03
CA MET A 265 -3.72 -15.07 3.89
C MET A 265 -4.44 -16.42 3.81
N LEU A 266 -5.62 -16.48 4.43
CA LEU A 266 -6.54 -17.61 4.28
C LEU A 266 -7.14 -17.63 2.87
N GLY A 267 -7.31 -18.81 2.31
CA GLY A 267 -7.81 -18.99 0.95
C GLY A 267 -8.31 -20.41 0.71
N TRP A 268 -8.69 -20.67 -0.54
CA TRP A 268 -8.90 -22.03 -1.03
C TRP A 268 -7.54 -22.67 -1.31
N PRO A 269 -7.37 -23.97 -1.07
CA PRO A 269 -6.24 -24.70 -1.62
C PRO A 269 -6.17 -24.48 -3.14
N THR A 270 -4.98 -24.18 -3.65
CA THR A 270 -4.76 -24.00 -5.09
C THR A 270 -3.63 -24.86 -5.61
N SER A 271 -3.63 -25.12 -6.92
CA SER A 271 -2.41 -25.47 -7.64
C SER A 271 -1.39 -24.33 -7.57
N ASP A 272 -0.19 -24.58 -8.08
CA ASP A 272 0.73 -23.50 -8.44
C ASP A 272 0.11 -22.60 -9.52
N TRP A 273 0.62 -21.37 -9.61
CA TRP A 273 0.15 -20.38 -10.58
C TRP A 273 1.22 -20.14 -11.64
N GLY A 274 0.96 -20.63 -12.85
CA GLY A 274 1.91 -20.62 -13.96
C GLY A 274 1.18 -20.66 -15.30
N ASP A 275 1.90 -20.94 -16.38
CA ASP A 275 1.29 -21.01 -17.71
C ASP A 275 0.44 -22.28 -17.89
N ASP A 276 0.90 -23.40 -17.31
CA ASP A 276 0.22 -24.70 -17.32
C ASP A 276 0.31 -25.37 -15.93
N PRO A 277 -0.63 -25.06 -15.02
CA PRO A 277 -0.60 -25.53 -13.64
C PRO A 277 -1.07 -27.00 -13.56
N ALA A 278 -0.22 -27.85 -13.00
CA ALA A 278 -0.60 -29.23 -12.70
C ALA A 278 -1.74 -29.29 -11.65
N PRO A 279 -2.73 -30.19 -11.81
CA PRO A 279 -3.72 -30.45 -10.77
C PRO A 279 -3.06 -30.87 -9.46
N ALA A 280 -3.51 -30.28 -8.35
CA ALA A 280 -3.02 -30.56 -7.01
C ALA A 280 -4.20 -30.58 -6.01
N PRO A 281 -5.16 -31.52 -6.17
CA PRO A 281 -6.32 -31.61 -5.32
C PRO A 281 -5.89 -31.82 -3.85
N PRO A 282 -6.47 -31.09 -2.89
CA PRO A 282 -6.08 -31.16 -1.49
C PRO A 282 -6.67 -32.37 -0.74
N ILE A 283 -7.56 -33.11 -1.40
CA ILE A 283 -8.21 -34.32 -0.88
C ILE A 283 -8.73 -35.15 -2.06
N ALA A 284 -8.73 -36.47 -1.90
CA ALA A 284 -9.40 -37.39 -2.83
C ALA A 284 -10.92 -37.18 -2.78
N ALA A 285 -11.50 -36.72 -3.90
CA ALA A 285 -12.93 -36.45 -4.05
C ALA A 285 -13.32 -36.40 -5.53
N ASP A 286 -14.62 -36.48 -5.81
CA ASP A 286 -15.19 -36.30 -7.15
C ASP A 286 -15.28 -34.80 -7.48
N TRP A 287 -14.15 -34.23 -7.91
CA TRP A 287 -14.04 -32.82 -8.25
C TRP A 287 -14.78 -32.49 -9.55
N ARG A 288 -15.80 -31.63 -9.46
CA ARG A 288 -16.51 -31.07 -10.61
C ARG A 288 -15.90 -29.73 -11.00
N VAL A 289 -15.55 -29.56 -12.28
CA VAL A 289 -15.09 -28.29 -12.83
C VAL A 289 -16.31 -27.43 -13.15
N LEU A 290 -16.30 -26.17 -12.72
CA LEU A 290 -17.31 -25.19 -13.13
C LEU A 290 -16.95 -24.58 -14.49
N GLU A 291 -17.95 -24.34 -15.35
CA GLU A 291 -17.78 -23.63 -16.64
C GLU A 291 -17.62 -22.11 -16.45
N ALA A 292 -16.88 -21.71 -15.43
CA ALA A 292 -16.55 -20.33 -15.12
C ALA A 292 -15.21 -20.27 -14.38
N GLU A 293 -14.52 -19.14 -14.50
CA GLU A 293 -13.22 -18.94 -13.88
C GLU A 293 -13.19 -17.64 -13.06
N ALA A 294 -12.49 -17.67 -11.94
CA ALA A 294 -12.24 -16.45 -11.17
C ALA A 294 -11.07 -15.68 -11.81
N ARG A 295 -11.38 -14.50 -12.35
CA ARG A 295 -10.38 -13.61 -12.96
C ARG A 295 -9.94 -12.51 -11.99
N HIS A 296 -8.64 -12.31 -11.85
CA HIS A 296 -8.07 -11.24 -11.03
C HIS A 296 -6.81 -10.62 -11.66
N THR A 297 -6.63 -9.32 -11.49
CA THR A 297 -5.45 -8.61 -12.02
C THR A 297 -4.58 -8.16 -10.86
N PHE A 298 -3.37 -8.72 -10.79
CA PHE A 298 -2.30 -8.20 -9.94
C PHE A 298 -1.52 -7.10 -10.68
N THR A 299 -0.67 -6.38 -9.94
CA THR A 299 0.19 -5.34 -10.53
C THR A 299 1.06 -5.90 -11.66
N HIS A 300 1.54 -7.14 -11.52
CA HIS A 300 2.53 -7.73 -12.42
C HIS A 300 2.00 -8.79 -13.40
N PHE A 301 0.79 -9.33 -13.20
CA PHE A 301 0.21 -10.37 -14.06
C PHE A 301 -1.32 -10.46 -13.91
N HIS A 302 -1.98 -11.12 -14.86
CA HIS A 302 -3.38 -11.53 -14.75
C HIS A 302 -3.47 -12.97 -14.26
N LEU A 303 -4.38 -13.26 -13.33
CA LEU A 303 -4.65 -14.61 -12.85
C LEU A 303 -6.04 -15.05 -13.32
N ARG A 304 -6.09 -16.26 -13.84
CA ARG A 304 -7.31 -17.00 -14.17
C ARG A 304 -7.31 -18.27 -13.33
N LEU A 305 -8.34 -18.45 -12.50
CA LEU A 305 -8.50 -19.66 -11.68
C LEU A 305 -9.69 -20.47 -12.19
N ALA A 306 -9.42 -21.67 -12.68
CA ALA A 306 -10.45 -22.70 -12.82
C ALA A 306 -10.97 -23.06 -11.42
N VAL A 307 -12.28 -23.24 -11.29
CA VAL A 307 -12.91 -23.54 -9.99
C VAL A 307 -13.38 -24.99 -9.98
N HIS A 308 -12.75 -25.79 -9.12
CA HIS A 308 -13.10 -27.18 -8.91
C HIS A 308 -13.85 -27.27 -7.58
N VAL A 309 -15.03 -27.87 -7.60
CA VAL A 309 -15.89 -28.01 -6.42
C VAL A 309 -16.14 -29.47 -6.08
N ALA A 310 -16.24 -29.77 -4.80
CA ALA A 310 -16.61 -31.11 -4.33
C ALA A 310 -17.43 -31.03 -3.03
N LYS A 311 -18.32 -32.00 -2.84
CA LYS A 311 -18.85 -32.33 -1.53
C LYS A 311 -18.14 -33.55 -1.00
N VAL A 312 -17.78 -33.53 0.28
CA VAL A 312 -17.03 -34.62 0.89
C VAL A 312 -17.69 -35.11 2.18
N PRO A 313 -17.62 -36.41 2.50
CA PRO A 313 -18.16 -36.97 3.75
C PRO A 313 -17.58 -36.31 5.01
N THR A 314 -18.30 -36.35 6.13
CA THR A 314 -17.84 -35.79 7.42
C THR A 314 -16.53 -36.39 7.92
N ALA A 315 -16.26 -37.66 7.59
CA ALA A 315 -15.03 -38.37 7.95
C ALA A 315 -13.80 -37.98 7.09
N SER A 316 -13.98 -37.15 6.07
CA SER A 316 -12.92 -36.75 5.15
C SER A 316 -11.83 -35.93 5.85
N VAL A 317 -10.58 -36.36 5.67
CA VAL A 317 -9.37 -35.67 6.14
C VAL A 317 -8.59 -35.19 4.91
N PRO A 318 -8.30 -33.89 4.78
CA PRO A 318 -7.55 -33.38 3.65
C PRO A 318 -6.04 -33.64 3.83
N ASP A 319 -5.34 -33.83 2.72
CA ASP A 319 -3.87 -33.87 2.68
C ASP A 319 -3.26 -32.48 2.93
N ARG A 320 -4.02 -31.43 2.59
CA ARG A 320 -3.61 -30.02 2.70
C ARG A 320 -4.77 -29.09 3.05
N GLY A 321 -4.50 -28.16 3.95
CA GLY A 321 -5.51 -27.26 4.51
C GLY A 321 -6.27 -27.91 5.66
N GLN A 322 -7.33 -27.25 6.11
CA GLN A 322 -8.14 -27.68 7.24
C GLN A 322 -9.62 -27.28 7.02
N PHE A 323 -10.53 -28.08 7.57
CA PHE A 323 -11.95 -27.74 7.54
C PHE A 323 -12.29 -26.70 8.61
N HIS A 324 -12.81 -25.57 8.17
CA HIS A 324 -13.35 -24.53 9.05
C HIS A 324 -14.87 -24.69 9.17
N PRO A 325 -15.43 -24.74 10.39
CA PRO A 325 -16.88 -24.80 10.58
C PRO A 325 -17.59 -23.65 9.88
N GLU A 326 -18.81 -23.90 9.37
CA GLU A 326 -19.60 -22.89 8.65
C GLU A 326 -19.79 -21.61 9.47
N ALA A 327 -20.07 -21.74 10.77
CA ALA A 327 -20.23 -20.60 11.68
C ALA A 327 -18.96 -19.75 11.86
N ALA A 328 -17.78 -20.32 11.62
CA ALA A 328 -16.49 -19.64 11.74
C ALA A 328 -15.98 -19.08 10.39
N PHE A 329 -16.65 -19.39 9.28
CA PHE A 329 -16.23 -18.96 7.95
C PHE A 329 -16.98 -17.71 7.51
N ARG A 330 -16.24 -16.68 7.09
CA ARG A 330 -16.80 -15.47 6.48
C ARG A 330 -16.11 -15.23 5.13
N PRO A 331 -16.86 -15.20 4.01
CA PRO A 331 -16.26 -14.92 2.69
C PRO A 331 -15.54 -13.57 2.60
N ALA A 332 -15.91 -12.60 3.45
CA ALA A 332 -15.26 -11.30 3.55
C ALA A 332 -13.81 -11.37 4.06
N ASP A 333 -13.44 -12.44 4.77
CA ASP A 333 -12.09 -12.64 5.30
C ASP A 333 -11.12 -13.13 4.19
N LEU A 334 -11.65 -13.57 3.05
CA LEU A 334 -10.87 -14.04 1.93
C LEU A 334 -10.33 -12.89 1.06
N PRO A 335 -9.12 -13.03 0.50
CA PRO A 335 -8.62 -12.12 -0.53
C PRO A 335 -9.58 -12.05 -1.72
N THR A 336 -9.66 -10.89 -2.38
CA THR A 336 -10.62 -10.65 -3.47
C THR A 336 -10.64 -11.72 -4.56
N VAL A 337 -9.49 -12.29 -4.93
CA VAL A 337 -9.46 -13.39 -5.92
C VAL A 337 -10.13 -14.67 -5.41
N MET A 338 -9.94 -15.00 -4.14
CA MET A 338 -10.52 -16.19 -3.51
C MET A 338 -12.01 -15.99 -3.24
N ARG A 339 -12.43 -14.77 -2.87
CA ARG A 339 -13.86 -14.43 -2.77
C ARG A 339 -14.57 -14.56 -4.11
N LYS A 340 -13.96 -14.12 -5.22
CA LYS A 340 -14.53 -14.33 -6.57
C LYS A 340 -14.70 -15.82 -6.89
N ALA A 341 -13.75 -16.68 -6.53
CA ALA A 341 -13.89 -18.12 -6.72
C ALA A 341 -15.03 -18.70 -5.85
N PHE A 342 -15.18 -18.19 -4.62
CA PHE A 342 -16.31 -18.54 -3.76
C PHE A 342 -17.66 -18.14 -4.37
N ASP A 343 -17.79 -16.91 -4.87
CA ASP A 343 -19.03 -16.41 -5.44
C ASP A 343 -19.51 -17.28 -6.63
N LEU A 344 -18.57 -17.84 -7.40
CA LEU A 344 -18.86 -18.81 -8.47
C LEU A 344 -19.29 -20.19 -7.92
N ALA A 345 -18.65 -20.67 -6.85
CA ALA A 345 -18.91 -22.00 -6.29
C ALA A 345 -20.13 -22.06 -5.36
N ALA A 346 -20.47 -20.95 -4.70
CA ALA A 346 -21.42 -20.92 -3.60
C ALA A 346 -22.82 -21.39 -4.03
N ALA A 347 -23.28 -21.01 -5.22
CA ALA A 347 -24.57 -21.46 -5.73
C ALA A 347 -24.60 -22.99 -5.91
N THR A 348 -23.57 -23.54 -6.56
CA THR A 348 -23.42 -24.98 -6.78
C THR A 348 -23.37 -25.79 -5.48
N LEU A 349 -22.72 -25.27 -4.43
CA LEU A 349 -22.52 -25.99 -3.17
C LEU A 349 -23.61 -25.72 -2.13
N ARG A 350 -24.58 -24.85 -2.42
CA ARG A 350 -25.80 -24.63 -1.63
C ARG A 350 -27.00 -25.43 -2.12
N ASP A 351 -27.10 -25.69 -3.42
CA ASP A 351 -28.27 -26.29 -4.07
C ASP A 351 -28.17 -27.80 -4.35
N LEU A 352 -27.17 -28.47 -3.78
CA LEU A 352 -27.02 -29.93 -3.80
C LEU A 352 -27.28 -30.53 -2.42
#